data_AF-A0A7S2ICM4-F1
#
_entry.id   AF-A0A7S2ICM4-F1
#
_cell.length_a   1.000
_cell.length_b   1.000
_cell.length_c   1.000
_cell.angle_alpha   90.00
_cell.angle_beta   90.00
_cell.angle_gamma   90.00
#
_symmetry.space_group_name_H-M   'P 1'
#
loop_
_entity.id
_entity.type
_entity.pdbx_description
1 polymer ?
#
loop_
_entity_poly.entity_id
_entity_poly.type
_entity_poly.pdbx_seq_one_letter_code
_entity_poly.pdbx_strand_id
1 'polypeptide(L)'
;STNEAAERAEDDMWQSVITPALAERFKQKPDGVPTFDQGGSEVISYAWAQRESKKGEDAFIVSVADDQQQRSVFAIFDGHSGRKTAHICAAIVGERLQALPSPTSPKAITDLLWEIDEQLGVREKVLDGATATIMLTEPAEAGKLKCTFAWMGDSSAVVTDAAVGSVYFATESHTAGPDHQERGLWRGEKAR
;
A
#
# COMPACT_ATOMS: atom_id res chain seq x y z
N SER A 1 -24.26 22.96 -14.15
CA SER A 1 -24.75 21.79 -14.90
C SER A 1 -23.65 20.96 -15.59
N THR A 2 -22.36 21.32 -15.53
CA THR A 2 -21.25 20.44 -15.95
C THR A 2 -20.57 19.74 -14.77
N ASN A 3 -20.56 20.35 -13.57
CA ASN A 3 -19.99 19.75 -12.36
C ASN A 3 -20.79 18.55 -11.86
N GLU A 4 -22.12 18.67 -11.80
CA GLU A 4 -23.00 17.60 -11.30
C GLU A 4 -23.00 16.34 -12.17
N ALA A 5 -22.74 16.48 -13.48
CA ALA A 5 -22.62 15.34 -14.40
C ALA A 5 -21.27 14.62 -14.25
N ALA A 6 -20.19 15.38 -14.00
CA ALA A 6 -18.89 14.81 -13.68
C ALA A 6 -18.91 14.12 -12.31
N GLU A 7 -19.50 14.75 -11.29
CA GLU A 7 -19.67 14.18 -9.95
C GLU A 7 -20.55 12.90 -9.97
N ARG A 8 -21.58 12.82 -10.81
CA ARG A 8 -22.40 11.60 -10.97
C ARG A 8 -21.68 10.46 -11.70
N ALA A 9 -20.96 10.76 -12.78
CA ALA A 9 -20.17 9.74 -13.48
C ALA A 9 -19.03 9.22 -12.59
N GLU A 10 -18.53 10.07 -11.71
CA GLU A 10 -17.58 9.73 -10.66
C GLU A 10 -18.22 8.77 -9.63
N ASP A 11 -19.41 9.09 -9.10
CA ASP A 11 -20.17 8.22 -8.18
C ASP A 11 -20.51 6.82 -8.75
N ASP A 12 -20.85 6.70 -10.03
CA ASP A 12 -21.18 5.40 -10.65
C ASP A 12 -19.94 4.49 -10.81
N MET A 13 -18.78 5.06 -11.11
CA MET A 13 -17.50 4.33 -11.17
C MET A 13 -17.06 3.84 -9.78
N TRP A 14 -17.40 4.58 -8.72
CA TRP A 14 -17.08 4.18 -7.36
C TRP A 14 -17.86 2.91 -6.94
N GLN A 15 -19.11 2.75 -7.36
CA GLN A 15 -19.90 1.58 -6.95
C GLN A 15 -19.40 0.23 -7.52
N SER A 16 -18.61 0.23 -8.60
CA SER A 16 -18.05 -1.00 -9.18
C SER A 16 -16.71 -1.41 -8.56
N VAL A 17 -15.98 -0.50 -7.91
CA VAL A 17 -14.61 -0.74 -7.43
C VAL A 17 -14.49 -0.69 -5.91
N ILE A 18 -15.34 0.10 -5.23
CA ILE A 18 -15.20 0.33 -3.79
C ILE A 18 -16.48 0.04 -3.02
N THR A 19 -16.32 -0.42 -1.78
CA THR A 19 -17.46 -0.66 -0.91
C THR A 19 -18.13 0.67 -0.52
N PRO A 20 -19.45 0.70 -0.24
CA PRO A 20 -20.13 1.90 0.25
C PRO A 20 -19.47 2.50 1.51
N ALA A 21 -18.84 1.67 2.35
CA ALA A 21 -18.09 2.12 3.52
C ALA A 21 -16.84 2.93 3.15
N LEU A 22 -16.13 2.55 2.09
CA LEU A 22 -14.99 3.31 1.58
C LEU A 22 -15.44 4.63 0.95
N ALA A 23 -16.55 4.61 0.19
CA ALA A 23 -17.15 5.80 -0.42
C ALA A 23 -17.45 6.89 0.63
N GLU A 24 -17.92 6.48 1.81
CA GLU A 24 -18.25 7.40 2.89
C GLU A 24 -17.04 7.97 3.62
N ARG A 25 -15.94 7.21 3.67
CA ARG A 25 -14.66 7.71 4.18
C ARG A 25 -14.13 8.86 3.33
N PHE A 26 -14.32 8.81 2.01
CA PHE A 26 -13.93 9.90 1.12
C PHE A 26 -14.71 11.21 1.34
N LYS A 27 -15.90 11.18 1.93
CA LYS A 27 -16.68 12.40 2.18
C LYS A 27 -16.20 13.19 3.40
N GLN A 28 -15.35 12.59 4.23
CA GLN A 28 -14.83 13.24 5.43
C GLN A 28 -13.78 14.28 5.05
N LYS A 29 -13.87 15.47 5.67
CA LYS A 29 -12.87 16.53 5.51
C LYS A 29 -11.76 16.34 6.55
N PRO A 30 -10.49 16.55 6.18
CA PRO A 30 -9.40 16.59 7.15
C PRO A 30 -9.66 17.65 8.21
N ASP A 31 -9.66 17.26 9.47
CA ASP A 31 -9.69 18.18 10.62
C ASP A 31 -8.27 18.57 11.09
N GLY A 32 -7.24 17.93 10.51
CA GLY A 32 -5.82 18.17 10.79
C GLY A 32 -5.36 17.60 12.13
N VAL A 33 -6.22 16.89 12.86
CA VAL A 33 -5.89 16.17 14.08
C VAL A 33 -5.18 14.88 13.68
N PRO A 34 -3.98 14.59 14.22
CA PRO A 34 -3.34 13.31 13.99
C PRO A 34 -4.23 12.16 14.47
N THR A 35 -4.48 11.20 13.59
CA THR A 35 -5.07 9.91 13.95
C THR A 35 -3.93 8.92 14.19
N PHE A 36 -4.14 8.02 15.14
CA PHE A 36 -3.18 6.98 15.44
C PHE A 36 -3.92 5.76 15.98
N ASP A 37 -3.30 4.60 15.82
CA ASP A 37 -3.76 3.36 16.41
C ASP A 37 -2.58 2.41 16.60
N GLN A 38 -2.77 1.39 17.43
CA GLN A 38 -1.79 0.35 17.69
C GLN A 38 -2.48 -0.97 17.99
N GLY A 39 -1.80 -2.07 17.67
CA GLY A 39 -2.34 -3.40 17.91
C GLY A 39 -1.34 -4.48 17.57
N GLY A 40 -1.83 -5.71 17.40
CA GLY A 40 -0.98 -6.82 17.02
C GLY A 40 -1.56 -8.19 17.34
N SER A 41 -0.75 -9.18 17.04
CA SER A 41 -0.87 -10.57 17.47
C SER A 41 0.29 -10.92 18.42
N GLU A 42 0.44 -12.19 18.76
CA GLU A 42 1.57 -12.68 19.56
C GLU A 42 2.94 -12.48 18.86
N VAL A 43 2.96 -12.47 17.52
CA VAL A 43 4.20 -12.41 16.72
C VAL A 43 4.47 -11.07 16.06
N ILE A 44 3.42 -10.27 15.83
CA ILE A 44 3.54 -8.98 15.15
C ILE A 44 2.84 -7.93 16.00
N SER A 45 3.56 -6.86 16.37
CA SER A 45 2.97 -5.64 16.92
C SER A 45 3.09 -4.52 15.90
N TYR A 46 2.11 -3.63 15.86
CA TYR A 46 2.10 -2.46 15.00
C TYR A 46 1.65 -1.22 15.74
N ALA A 47 2.08 -0.08 15.22
CA ALA A 47 1.53 1.22 15.51
C ALA A 47 1.58 2.05 14.23
N TRP A 48 0.60 2.94 14.05
CA TRP A 48 0.62 3.91 12.97
C TRP A 48 0.10 5.25 13.47
N ALA A 49 0.54 6.31 12.81
CA ALA A 49 0.00 7.64 12.96
C ALA A 49 -0.07 8.30 11.60
N GLN A 50 -1.18 8.96 11.30
CA GLN A 50 -1.35 9.76 10.11
C GLN A 50 -1.84 11.14 10.51
N ARG A 51 -1.21 12.17 9.97
CA ARG A 51 -1.75 13.52 10.03
C ARG A 51 -2.28 13.86 8.66
N GLU A 52 -3.60 13.95 8.52
CA GLU A 52 -4.18 14.28 7.22
C GLU A 52 -3.70 15.67 6.76
N SER A 53 -3.09 15.70 5.58
CA SER A 53 -2.80 16.95 4.89
C SER A 53 -4.12 17.60 4.46
N LYS A 54 -4.08 18.90 4.09
CA LYS A 54 -5.28 19.59 3.57
C LYS A 54 -5.94 18.87 2.39
N LYS A 55 -5.18 18.06 1.65
CA LYS A 55 -5.66 17.33 0.48
C LYS A 55 -6.06 15.89 0.78
N GLY A 56 -5.56 15.29 1.88
CA GLY A 56 -5.88 13.92 2.27
C GLY A 56 -5.56 12.89 1.18
N GLU A 57 -4.43 13.07 0.47
CA GLU A 57 -4.04 12.22 -0.67
C GLU A 57 -3.45 10.88 -0.22
N ASP A 58 -2.81 10.84 0.95
CA ASP A 58 -2.15 9.66 1.49
C ASP A 58 -3.16 8.62 2.01
N ALA A 59 -2.84 7.35 1.83
CA ALA A 59 -3.57 6.22 2.39
C ALA A 59 -2.61 5.13 2.87
N PHE A 60 -3.10 4.18 3.66
CA PHE A 60 -2.27 3.10 4.18
C PHE A 60 -3.10 1.84 4.44
N ILE A 61 -2.42 0.69 4.54
CA ILE A 61 -2.96 -0.60 4.95
C ILE A 61 -2.28 -1.03 6.23
N VAL A 62 -3.08 -1.42 7.21
CA VAL A 62 -2.65 -2.27 8.32
C VAL A 62 -3.62 -3.45 8.38
N SER A 63 -3.18 -4.60 7.89
CA SER A 63 -3.92 -5.86 7.94
C SER A 63 -3.05 -6.87 8.67
N VAL A 64 -3.38 -7.13 9.93
CA VAL A 64 -2.66 -8.11 10.76
C VAL A 64 -3.53 -9.34 10.88
N ALA A 65 -2.98 -10.50 10.51
CA ALA A 65 -3.72 -11.74 10.66
C ALA A 65 -3.75 -12.22 12.11
N ASP A 66 -4.89 -12.71 12.55
CA ASP A 66 -5.08 -13.28 13.89
C ASP A 66 -4.34 -14.61 14.07
N ASP A 67 -4.18 -15.36 12.98
CA ASP A 67 -3.49 -16.65 12.94
C ASP A 67 -2.03 -16.47 12.48
N GLN A 68 -1.09 -17.03 13.24
CA GLN A 68 0.34 -17.02 12.92
C GLN A 68 0.68 -17.75 11.60
N GLN A 69 -0.23 -18.55 11.06
CA GLN A 69 -0.10 -19.20 9.76
C GLN A 69 -0.61 -18.33 8.59
N GLN A 70 -1.16 -17.16 8.89
CA GLN A 70 -1.73 -16.25 7.89
C GLN A 70 -0.82 -15.05 7.62
N ARG A 71 -1.11 -14.38 6.51
CA ARG A 71 -0.32 -13.25 6.00
C ARG A 71 -0.79 -11.93 6.60
N SER A 72 0.16 -11.10 7.01
CA SER A 72 -0.12 -9.71 7.35
C SER A 72 0.42 -8.79 6.25
N VAL A 73 -0.26 -7.67 6.01
CA VAL A 73 0.10 -6.68 5.01
C VAL A 73 0.15 -5.31 5.67
N PHE A 74 1.24 -4.61 5.41
CA PHE A 74 1.43 -3.22 5.79
C PHE A 74 1.78 -2.44 4.54
N ALA A 75 1.12 -1.32 4.29
CA ALA A 75 1.45 -0.51 3.12
C ALA A 75 1.21 0.97 3.39
N ILE A 76 1.99 1.82 2.73
CA ILE A 76 1.73 3.25 2.62
C ILE A 76 1.65 3.63 1.15
N PHE A 77 0.76 4.56 0.84
CA PHE A 77 0.54 5.13 -0.47
C PHE A 77 0.52 6.65 -0.35
N ASP A 78 1.51 7.32 -0.92
CA ASP A 78 1.56 8.79 -1.00
C ASP A 78 0.93 9.22 -2.32
N GLY A 79 -0.27 9.78 -2.26
CA GLY A 79 -1.03 10.18 -3.44
C GLY A 79 -0.58 11.54 -3.99
N HIS A 80 -0.59 11.69 -5.31
CA HIS A 80 -0.25 12.95 -5.97
C HIS A 80 -1.22 13.27 -7.11
N SER A 81 -1.60 14.55 -7.22
CA SER A 81 -2.58 15.08 -8.18
C SER A 81 -4.01 14.56 -7.97
N GLY A 82 -4.31 14.09 -6.76
CA GLY A 82 -5.56 13.45 -6.38
C GLY A 82 -5.32 12.33 -5.36
N ARG A 83 -6.41 11.81 -4.80
CA ARG A 83 -6.39 10.79 -3.73
C ARG A 83 -6.88 9.42 -4.17
N LYS A 84 -7.37 9.27 -5.41
CA LYS A 84 -8.09 8.08 -5.85
C LYS A 84 -7.17 6.87 -5.89
N THR A 85 -6.05 6.98 -6.59
CA THR A 85 -5.08 5.87 -6.73
C THR A 85 -4.64 5.35 -5.37
N ALA A 86 -4.18 6.23 -4.47
CA ALA A 86 -3.70 5.84 -3.15
C ALA A 86 -4.79 5.11 -2.33
N HIS A 87 -6.01 5.64 -2.31
CA HIS A 87 -7.08 5.07 -1.50
C HIS A 87 -7.70 3.81 -2.11
N ILE A 88 -7.79 3.71 -3.44
CA ILE A 88 -8.20 2.46 -4.10
C ILE A 88 -7.16 1.38 -3.84
N CYS A 89 -5.87 1.70 -3.98
CA CYS A 89 -4.79 0.79 -3.60
C CYS A 89 -4.92 0.34 -2.14
N ALA A 90 -5.15 1.26 -1.20
CA ALA A 90 -5.36 0.92 0.21
C ALA A 90 -6.58 0.02 0.46
N ALA A 91 -7.59 0.08 -0.39
CA ALA A 91 -8.78 -0.75 -0.26
C ALA A 91 -8.61 -2.18 -0.80
N ILE A 92 -7.84 -2.36 -1.88
CA ILE A 92 -7.80 -3.65 -2.60
C ILE A 92 -6.47 -4.39 -2.47
N VAL A 93 -5.34 -3.69 -2.33
CA VAL A 93 -4.00 -4.32 -2.39
C VAL A 93 -3.82 -5.34 -1.27
N GLY A 94 -4.29 -5.02 -0.06
CA GLY A 94 -4.15 -5.88 1.12
C GLY A 94 -4.81 -7.24 0.95
N GLU A 95 -6.11 -7.24 0.64
CA GLU A 95 -6.89 -8.46 0.41
C GLU A 95 -6.30 -9.28 -0.76
N ARG A 96 -5.97 -8.62 -1.87
CA ARG A 96 -5.44 -9.30 -3.05
C ARG A 96 -4.07 -9.93 -2.81
N LEU A 97 -3.20 -9.29 -2.03
CA LEU A 97 -1.91 -9.87 -1.62
C LEU A 97 -2.10 -11.08 -0.70
N GLN A 98 -3.04 -11.01 0.23
CA GLN A 98 -3.37 -12.13 1.12
C GLN A 98 -3.96 -13.32 0.35
N ALA A 99 -4.60 -13.07 -0.79
CA ALA A 99 -5.17 -14.11 -1.66
C ALA A 99 -4.17 -14.79 -2.62
N LEU A 100 -2.94 -14.28 -2.76
CA LEU A 100 -1.94 -14.91 -3.64
C LEU A 100 -1.57 -16.34 -3.19
N PRO A 101 -1.01 -17.22 -4.03
CA PRO A 101 -0.49 -18.51 -3.56
C PRO A 101 0.65 -18.35 -2.55
N SER A 102 0.71 -19.23 -1.54
CA SER A 102 1.81 -19.31 -0.57
C SER A 102 2.71 -20.53 -0.86
N PRO A 103 4.05 -20.39 -0.87
CA PRO A 103 4.81 -19.16 -0.63
C PRO A 103 4.67 -18.14 -1.77
N THR A 104 4.54 -16.87 -1.43
CA THR A 104 4.34 -15.80 -2.41
C THR A 104 5.64 -15.51 -3.15
N SER A 105 5.61 -15.64 -4.48
CA SER A 105 6.76 -15.28 -5.30
C SER A 105 6.81 -13.76 -5.55
N PRO A 106 8.02 -13.15 -5.67
CA PRO A 106 8.15 -11.75 -6.07
C PRO A 106 7.47 -11.44 -7.41
N LYS A 107 7.43 -12.41 -8.33
CA LYS A 107 6.73 -12.26 -9.61
C LYS A 107 5.22 -12.13 -9.41
N ALA A 108 4.62 -12.93 -8.53
CA ALA A 108 3.18 -12.85 -8.26
C ALA A 108 2.77 -11.49 -7.67
N ILE A 109 3.60 -10.93 -6.77
CA ILE A 109 3.38 -9.56 -6.25
C ILE A 109 3.48 -8.54 -7.38
N THR A 110 4.51 -8.65 -8.22
CA THR A 110 4.72 -7.75 -9.36
C THR A 110 3.56 -7.78 -10.34
N ASP A 111 3.13 -8.99 -10.75
CA ASP A 111 2.03 -9.18 -11.70
C ASP A 111 0.73 -8.60 -11.14
N LEU A 112 0.46 -8.82 -9.84
CA LEU A 112 -0.70 -8.24 -9.15
C LEU A 112 -0.68 -6.71 -9.18
N LEU A 113 0.46 -6.08 -8.88
CA LEU A 113 0.57 -4.62 -8.88
C LEU A 113 0.40 -4.03 -10.29
N TRP A 114 0.92 -4.70 -11.32
CA TRP A 114 0.68 -4.32 -12.72
C TRP A 114 -0.79 -4.47 -13.12
N GLU A 115 -1.47 -5.51 -12.67
CA GLU A 115 -2.88 -5.71 -12.96
C GLU A 115 -3.73 -4.59 -12.33
N ILE A 116 -3.39 -4.18 -11.10
CA ILE A 116 -4.05 -3.05 -10.42
C ILE A 116 -3.77 -1.74 -11.19
N ASP A 117 -2.52 -1.49 -11.59
CA ASP A 117 -2.16 -0.30 -12.37
C ASP A 117 -2.91 -0.24 -13.72
N GLU A 118 -2.95 -1.35 -14.46
CA GLU A 118 -3.71 -1.45 -15.71
C GLU A 118 -5.20 -1.20 -15.49
N GLN A 119 -5.78 -1.77 -14.42
CA GLN A 119 -7.17 -1.52 -14.07
C GLN A 119 -7.42 -0.02 -13.83
N LEU A 120 -6.60 0.64 -13.00
CA LEU A 120 -6.78 2.04 -12.64
C LEU A 120 -6.54 2.97 -13.83
N GLY A 121 -5.44 2.81 -14.55
CA GLY A 121 -5.03 3.71 -15.63
C GLY A 121 -5.82 3.49 -16.92
N VAL A 122 -6.04 2.24 -17.33
CA VAL A 122 -6.65 1.93 -18.64
C VAL A 122 -8.16 1.79 -18.54
N ARG A 123 -8.66 1.05 -17.55
CA ARG A 123 -10.10 0.72 -17.46
C ARG A 123 -10.88 1.83 -16.78
N GLU A 124 -10.42 2.24 -15.61
CA GLU A 124 -11.09 3.26 -14.78
C GLU A 124 -10.67 4.70 -15.13
N LYS A 125 -9.61 4.87 -15.94
CA LYS A 125 -9.09 6.18 -16.38
C LYS A 125 -8.80 7.12 -15.21
N VAL A 126 -8.29 6.58 -14.11
CA VAL A 126 -7.81 7.36 -12.97
C VAL A 126 -6.55 8.12 -13.40
N LEU A 127 -6.57 9.45 -13.25
CA LEU A 127 -5.49 10.34 -13.73
C LEU A 127 -4.55 10.83 -12.64
N ASP A 128 -4.87 10.56 -11.37
CA ASP A 128 -3.93 10.78 -10.28
C ASP A 128 -2.98 9.58 -10.14
N GLY A 129 -1.95 9.71 -9.31
CA GLY A 129 -1.03 8.61 -9.05
C GLY A 129 -0.72 8.50 -7.57
N ALA A 130 0.01 7.46 -7.21
CA ALA A 130 0.50 7.28 -5.85
C ALA A 130 1.84 6.54 -5.84
N THR A 131 2.65 6.82 -4.83
CA THR A 131 3.72 5.90 -4.44
C THR A 131 3.12 4.65 -3.80
N ALA A 132 3.94 3.61 -3.64
CA ALA A 132 3.61 2.45 -2.84
C ALA A 132 4.85 1.98 -2.10
N THR A 133 4.73 1.70 -0.81
CA THR A 133 5.73 0.91 -0.06
C THR A 133 4.97 -0.11 0.75
N ILE A 134 5.17 -1.38 0.40
CA ILE A 134 4.39 -2.52 0.88
C ILE A 134 5.34 -3.51 1.56
N MET A 135 4.93 -4.00 2.72
CA MET A 135 5.52 -5.14 3.41
C MET A 135 4.46 -6.25 3.52
N LEU A 136 4.77 -7.41 2.95
CA LEU A 136 4.02 -8.65 3.12
C LEU A 136 4.78 -9.55 4.10
N THR A 137 4.12 -9.98 5.17
CA THR A 137 4.70 -10.96 6.11
C THR A 137 4.10 -12.33 5.87
N GLU A 138 4.94 -13.34 5.74
CA GLU A 138 4.57 -14.75 5.60
C GLU A 138 5.18 -15.57 6.74
N PRO A 139 4.49 -16.62 7.22
CA PRO A 139 5.10 -17.59 8.11
C PRO A 139 6.32 -18.23 7.42
N ALA A 140 7.40 -18.38 8.16
CA ALA A 140 8.60 -19.09 7.75
C ALA A 140 8.92 -20.22 8.75
N GLU A 141 9.96 -21.00 8.46
CA GLU A 141 10.36 -22.12 9.30
C GLU A 141 10.68 -21.68 10.75
N ALA A 142 10.42 -22.57 11.70
CA ALA A 142 10.74 -22.41 13.12
C ALA A 142 10.13 -21.15 13.79
N GLY A 143 8.89 -20.80 13.42
CA GLY A 143 8.17 -19.67 14.01
C GLY A 143 8.72 -18.30 13.61
N LYS A 144 9.55 -18.25 12.56
CA LYS A 144 10.05 -17.01 11.99
C LYS A 144 9.03 -16.42 11.02
N LEU A 145 9.21 -15.15 10.68
CA LEU A 145 8.46 -14.48 9.62
C LEU A 145 9.40 -14.15 8.47
N LYS A 146 8.97 -14.43 7.24
CA LYS A 146 9.55 -13.86 6.02
C LYS A 146 8.86 -12.54 5.77
N CYS A 147 9.62 -11.45 5.67
CA CYS A 147 9.11 -10.14 5.27
C CYS A 147 9.57 -9.83 3.84
N THR A 148 8.62 -9.67 2.93
CA THR A 148 8.88 -9.29 1.54
C THR A 148 8.46 -7.84 1.33
N PHE A 149 9.36 -7.02 0.79
CA PHE A 149 9.09 -5.63 0.44
C PHE A 149 8.84 -5.47 -1.05
N ALA A 150 7.84 -4.67 -1.42
CA ALA A 150 7.58 -4.22 -2.78
C ALA A 150 7.30 -2.72 -2.76
N TRP A 151 7.89 -1.95 -3.68
CA TRP A 151 7.74 -0.50 -3.65
C TRP A 151 7.84 0.15 -5.03
N MET A 152 7.26 1.34 -5.14
CA MET A 152 7.32 2.24 -6.28
C MET A 152 7.26 3.69 -5.78
N GLY A 153 8.12 4.56 -6.32
CA GLY A 153 8.21 5.95 -5.91
C GLY A 153 9.24 6.17 -4.83
N ASP A 154 9.06 7.23 -4.04
CA ASP A 154 10.04 7.73 -3.07
C ASP A 154 9.66 7.49 -1.60
N SER A 155 8.47 6.94 -1.34
CA SER A 155 8.15 6.32 -0.05
C SER A 155 9.20 5.27 0.32
N SER A 156 9.59 5.24 1.59
CA SER A 156 10.73 4.45 2.06
C SER A 156 10.38 3.61 3.27
N ALA A 157 10.88 2.37 3.31
CA ALA A 157 10.86 1.52 4.49
C ALA A 157 12.26 1.42 5.10
N VAL A 158 12.31 1.48 6.43
CA VAL A 158 13.53 1.31 7.22
C VAL A 158 13.34 0.09 8.12
N VAL A 159 14.34 -0.77 8.17
CA VAL A 159 14.36 -1.92 9.08
C VAL A 159 15.38 -1.66 10.17
N THR A 160 14.95 -1.91 11.40
CA THR A 160 15.78 -1.78 12.59
C THR A 160 15.88 -3.12 13.30
N ASP A 161 17.09 -3.53 13.66
CA ASP A 161 17.32 -4.66 14.55
C ASP A 161 17.71 -4.10 15.91
N ALA A 162 16.73 -4.01 16.81
CA ALA A 162 16.90 -3.41 18.13
C ALA A 162 17.89 -4.19 19.01
N ALA A 163 18.03 -5.51 18.81
CA ALA A 163 18.94 -6.34 19.60
C ALA A 163 20.41 -6.01 19.33
N VAL A 164 20.74 -5.60 18.10
CA VAL A 164 22.10 -5.24 17.69
C VAL A 164 22.27 -3.75 17.38
N GLY A 165 21.21 -2.95 17.55
CA GLY A 165 21.23 -1.50 17.31
C GLY A 165 21.48 -1.11 15.84
N SER A 166 21.10 -1.95 14.87
CA SER A 166 21.32 -1.66 13.45
C SER A 166 20.09 -1.07 12.77
N VAL A 167 20.31 -0.20 11.79
CA VAL A 167 19.27 0.49 11.00
C VAL A 167 19.69 0.47 9.53
N TYR A 168 18.79 0.11 8.62
CA TYR A 168 19.04 0.18 7.18
C TYR A 168 17.77 0.46 6.38
N PHE A 169 17.92 1.10 5.21
CA PHE A 169 16.84 1.26 4.24
C PHE A 169 16.55 -0.08 3.55
N ALA A 170 15.32 -0.55 3.68
CA ALA A 170 14.84 -1.76 3.01
C ALA A 170 14.38 -1.47 1.58
N THR A 171 14.03 -0.22 1.27
CA THR A 171 13.63 0.23 -0.06
C THR A 171 14.47 1.43 -0.48
N GLU A 172 14.86 1.48 -1.74
CA GLU A 172 15.57 2.61 -2.34
C GLU A 172 14.58 3.54 -3.04
N SER A 173 14.68 4.85 -2.78
CA SER A 173 13.81 5.85 -3.42
C SER A 173 14.00 5.87 -4.94
N HIS A 174 12.90 5.74 -5.69
CA HIS A 174 12.89 5.91 -7.14
C HIS A 174 12.83 7.41 -7.47
N THR A 175 13.98 7.99 -7.80
CA THR A 175 14.12 9.41 -8.16
C THR A 175 14.41 9.57 -9.65
N ALA A 176 13.76 10.55 -10.29
CA ALA A 176 13.98 10.86 -11.70
C ALA A 176 15.47 11.07 -12.01
N GLY A 177 16.05 10.19 -12.83
CA GLY A 177 17.48 10.13 -13.11
C GLY A 177 17.77 9.40 -14.42
N PRO A 178 19.03 9.41 -14.90
CA PRO A 178 19.39 8.88 -16.23
C PRO A 178 19.03 7.40 -16.43
N ASP A 179 19.02 6.62 -15.35
CA ASP A 179 18.80 5.16 -15.37
C ASP A 179 17.32 4.76 -15.26
N HIS A 180 16.38 5.71 -15.27
CA HIS A 180 14.95 5.44 -15.01
C HIS A 180 14.28 4.55 -16.06
N GLN A 181 14.88 4.38 -17.24
CA GLN A 181 14.35 3.49 -18.27
C GLN A 181 14.69 2.01 -18.04
N GLU A 182 15.64 1.69 -17.16
CA GLU A 182 16.10 0.31 -16.94
C GLU A 182 15.72 -0.26 -15.55
N ARG A 183 15.37 0.59 -14.57
CA ARG A 183 15.12 0.19 -13.17
C ARG A 183 13.66 -0.19 -12.86
N GLY A 184 13.03 -0.97 -13.75
CA GLY A 184 11.72 -1.55 -13.47
C GLY A 184 11.81 -2.53 -12.28
N LEU A 185 11.22 -2.16 -11.14
CA LEU A 185 11.02 -2.97 -9.92
C LEU A 185 12.29 -3.72 -9.44
N TRP A 186 13.08 -3.07 -8.59
CA TRP A 186 14.21 -3.73 -7.93
C TRP A 186 13.70 -4.82 -6.96
N ARG A 187 14.27 -6.03 -7.07
CA ARG A 187 13.96 -7.18 -6.21
C ARG A 187 15.02 -7.30 -5.12
N GLY A 188 14.61 -7.15 -3.86
CA GLY A 188 15.46 -7.45 -2.71
C GLY A 188 15.01 -8.70 -1.97
N GLU A 189 15.59 -9.87 -2.26
CA GLU A 189 15.68 -10.94 -1.28
C GLU A 189 17.04 -10.81 -0.57
N LYS A 190 17.06 -10.21 0.62
CA LYS A 190 18.22 -10.31 1.51
C LYS A 190 17.96 -11.45 2.48
N ALA A 191 18.53 -12.61 2.17
CA ALA A 191 18.62 -13.72 3.09
C ALA A 191 19.42 -13.29 4.34
N ARG A 192 18.90 -13.60 5.52
CA ARG A 192 19.71 -13.85 6.72
C ARG A 192 19.70 -15.34 6.99
#